data_AF-S5DS61-F1
#
_entry.id   AF-S5DS61-F1
#
_cell.length_a   1.000
_cell.length_b   1.000
_cell.length_c   1.000
_cell.angle_alpha   90.00
_cell.angle_beta   90.00
_cell.angle_gamma   90.00
#
_symmetry.space_group_name_H-M   'P 1'
#
loop_
_entity.id
_entity.type
_entity.pdbx_description
1 polymer ?
#
loop_
_entity_poly.entity_id
_entity_poly.type
_entity_poly.pdbx_seq_one_letter_code
_entity_poly.pdbx_strand_id
1 'polypeptide(L)'
;IGVDRVNEIIELMNYPFLGGNVFDTEWEEPVFESTAFFEKGGVKVAVIGQHFPYTPIANPRYMMPKWSFGIRPETVQKNVNAARDAGAQIVVLLSHNGFDVDQKLATIVTGIDVILTGHTHDAVPQALKIDKTLLLSSGSHGKYLGRIDLDVKGGEVVDYSSTLIPVFSDVITPDPEMSAHIDSLRAPYEAECNRVIGITSGLLYRRGNFNGTWDDLICQGIIEERDAEISLS
;
A
#
# COMPACT_ATOMS: atom_id res chain seq x y z
N ILE A 1 13.58 7.74 -13.47
CA ILE A 1 13.11 7.58 -12.06
C ILE A 1 12.33 8.83 -11.65
N GLY A 2 11.67 8.84 -10.48
CA GLY A 2 10.85 9.98 -10.06
C GLY A 2 9.56 10.11 -10.88
N VAL A 3 9.00 11.33 -10.91
CA VAL A 3 7.71 11.66 -11.57
C VAL A 3 7.61 11.11 -12.98
N ASP A 4 8.60 11.35 -13.85
CA ASP A 4 8.53 10.92 -15.25
C ASP A 4 8.39 9.40 -15.36
N ARG A 5 9.16 8.66 -14.55
CA ARG A 5 9.07 7.20 -14.54
C ARG A 5 7.75 6.69 -13.96
N VAL A 6 7.18 7.39 -12.97
CA VAL A 6 5.86 7.04 -12.45
C VAL A 6 4.81 7.22 -13.54
N ASN A 7 4.85 8.33 -14.28
CA ASN A 7 3.91 8.59 -15.38
C ASN A 7 4.05 7.56 -16.52
N GLU A 8 5.28 7.22 -16.92
CA GLU A 8 5.52 6.12 -17.88
C GLU A 8 4.90 4.80 -17.42
N ILE A 9 4.99 4.47 -16.13
CA ILE A 9 4.40 3.25 -15.59
C ILE A 9 2.87 3.34 -15.58
N ILE A 10 2.30 4.49 -15.24
CA ILE A 10 0.85 4.73 -15.26
C ILE A 10 0.29 4.52 -16.68
N GLU A 11 1.00 4.95 -17.71
CA GLU A 11 0.59 4.73 -19.12
C GLU A 11 0.56 3.24 -19.52
N LEU A 12 1.32 2.39 -18.83
CA LEU A 12 1.34 0.94 -19.05
C LEU A 12 0.29 0.18 -18.22
N MET A 13 -0.38 0.86 -17.28
CA MET A 13 -1.37 0.23 -16.41
C MET A 13 -2.72 0.07 -17.12
N ASN A 14 -3.30 -1.12 -17.00
CA ASN A 14 -4.65 -1.41 -17.51
C ASN A 14 -5.74 -1.23 -16.43
N TYR A 15 -5.42 -0.51 -15.35
CA TYR A 15 -6.31 -0.25 -14.22
C TYR A 15 -6.03 1.12 -13.60
N PRO A 16 -6.99 1.72 -12.87
CA PRO A 16 -6.85 3.08 -12.37
C PRO A 16 -5.69 3.27 -11.39
N PHE A 17 -4.92 4.34 -11.58
CA PHE A 17 -3.96 4.85 -10.61
C PHE A 17 -4.59 6.04 -9.87
N LEU A 18 -4.99 5.80 -8.61
CA LEU A 18 -5.77 6.75 -7.83
C LEU A 18 -4.91 7.47 -6.79
N GLY A 19 -5.13 8.77 -6.59
CA GLY A 19 -4.36 9.58 -5.65
C GLY A 19 -5.07 10.87 -5.22
N GLY A 20 -6.06 10.75 -4.35
CA GLY A 20 -6.91 11.87 -3.91
C GLY A 20 -6.22 12.91 -3.02
N ASN A 21 -4.98 12.69 -2.58
CA ASN A 21 -4.21 13.62 -1.76
C ASN A 21 -2.95 14.16 -2.43
N VAL A 22 -2.76 13.93 -3.73
CA VAL A 22 -1.62 14.43 -4.49
C VAL A 22 -2.03 15.67 -5.26
N PHE A 23 -1.39 16.80 -4.95
CA PHE A 23 -1.70 18.10 -5.54
C PHE A 23 -0.44 18.74 -6.11
N ASP A 24 -0.55 19.49 -7.20
CA ASP A 24 0.58 20.28 -7.67
C ASP A 24 0.87 21.44 -6.69
N THR A 25 2.11 21.93 -6.68
CA THR A 25 2.55 22.99 -5.75
C THR A 25 2.34 24.42 -6.28
N GLU A 26 1.90 24.58 -7.52
CA GLU A 26 1.73 25.89 -8.18
C GLU A 26 0.28 26.39 -8.04
N TRP A 27 -0.69 25.52 -8.30
CA TRP A 27 -2.12 25.86 -8.37
C TRP A 27 -3.00 25.10 -7.37
N GLU A 28 -2.42 24.14 -6.63
CA GLU A 28 -3.16 23.23 -5.74
C GLU A 28 -4.28 22.46 -6.46
N GLU A 29 -4.00 22.01 -7.68
CA GLU A 29 -4.87 21.15 -8.46
C GLU A 29 -4.54 19.66 -8.23
N PRO A 30 -5.56 18.77 -8.24
CA PRO A 30 -5.31 17.33 -8.15
C PRO A 30 -4.41 16.84 -9.28
N VAL A 31 -3.38 16.06 -8.94
CA VAL A 31 -2.47 15.45 -9.92
C VAL A 31 -3.05 14.17 -10.51
N PHE A 32 -3.81 13.42 -9.71
CA PHE A 32 -4.39 12.14 -10.09
C PHE A 32 -5.90 12.14 -9.84
N GLU A 33 -6.60 11.28 -10.58
CA GLU A 33 -7.99 10.95 -10.27
C GLU A 33 -8.09 10.40 -8.84
N SER A 34 -9.08 10.87 -8.09
CA SER A 34 -9.24 10.47 -6.69
C SER A 34 -9.98 9.15 -6.55
N THR A 35 -10.92 8.87 -7.45
CA THR A 35 -11.96 7.87 -7.27
C THR A 35 -12.22 7.08 -8.55
N ALA A 36 -12.34 5.76 -8.43
CA ALA A 36 -12.89 4.90 -9.48
C ALA A 36 -14.15 4.20 -8.99
N PHE A 37 -15.11 3.95 -9.90
CA PHE A 37 -16.35 3.26 -9.59
C PHE A 37 -16.37 1.87 -10.24
N PHE A 38 -16.89 0.90 -9.51
CA PHE A 38 -17.04 -0.48 -9.94
C PHE A 38 -18.45 -0.96 -9.61
N GLU A 39 -18.95 -1.90 -10.41
CA GLU A 39 -20.20 -2.60 -10.11
C GLU A 39 -19.90 -4.08 -9.90
N LYS A 40 -20.32 -4.62 -8.75
CA LYS A 40 -20.15 -6.02 -8.38
C LYS A 40 -21.40 -6.52 -7.67
N GLY A 41 -22.00 -7.59 -8.17
CA GLY A 41 -23.21 -8.17 -7.59
C GLY A 41 -24.40 -7.20 -7.52
N GLY A 42 -24.51 -6.23 -8.45
CA GLY A 42 -25.53 -5.18 -8.43
C GLY A 42 -25.29 -4.06 -7.42
N VAL A 43 -24.14 -4.05 -6.75
CA VAL A 43 -23.72 -3.00 -5.81
C VAL A 43 -22.71 -2.09 -6.50
N LYS A 44 -22.97 -0.78 -6.45
CA LYS A 44 -22.03 0.24 -6.92
C LYS A 44 -21.03 0.57 -5.81
N VAL A 45 -19.75 0.30 -6.08
CA VAL A 45 -18.63 0.49 -5.16
C VAL A 45 -17.75 1.63 -5.68
N ALA A 46 -17.47 2.62 -4.83
CA ALA A 46 -16.44 3.62 -5.09
C ALA A 46 -15.16 3.24 -4.37
N VAL A 47 -14.03 3.30 -5.06
CA VAL A 47 -12.69 3.15 -4.49
C VAL A 47 -12.00 4.50 -4.56
N ILE A 48 -11.60 5.04 -3.42
CA ILE A 48 -10.87 6.30 -3.28
C ILE A 48 -9.41 5.97 -2.97
N GLY A 49 -8.48 6.50 -3.77
CA GLY A 49 -7.04 6.28 -3.57
C GLY A 49 -6.40 7.33 -2.66
N GLN A 50 -5.48 6.90 -1.80
CA GLN A 50 -4.78 7.78 -0.88
C GLN A 50 -3.29 7.37 -0.77
N HIS A 51 -2.39 8.27 -1.16
CA HIS A 51 -0.95 8.03 -1.17
C HIS A 51 -0.32 8.38 0.19
N PHE A 52 0.89 7.86 0.43
CA PHE A 52 1.63 8.16 1.66
C PHE A 52 1.86 9.67 1.82
N PRO A 53 1.35 10.30 2.89
CA PRO A 53 1.38 11.76 3.08
C PRO A 53 2.77 12.38 3.11
N TYR A 54 3.78 11.64 3.57
CA TYR A 54 5.12 12.17 3.83
C TYR A 54 6.13 11.81 2.74
N THR A 55 5.64 11.38 1.57
CA THR A 55 6.46 10.99 0.42
C THR A 55 7.59 11.97 0.08
N PRO A 56 7.37 13.31 0.04
CA PRO A 56 8.43 14.28 -0.28
C PRO A 56 9.54 14.46 0.76
N ILE A 57 9.29 14.09 2.02
CA ILE A 57 10.30 14.21 3.10
C ILE A 57 10.98 12.87 3.39
N ALA A 58 10.33 11.76 3.04
CA ALA A 58 10.90 10.41 3.16
C ALA A 58 11.84 10.06 2.00
N ASN A 59 11.89 10.87 0.94
CA ASN A 59 12.66 10.61 -0.28
C ASN A 59 13.33 11.90 -0.79
N PRO A 60 14.34 11.81 -1.67
CA PRO A 60 14.97 12.99 -2.24
C PRO A 60 13.96 13.87 -2.99
N ARG A 61 13.79 15.12 -2.53
CA ARG A 61 12.78 16.05 -3.03
C ARG A 61 12.79 16.24 -4.56
N TYR A 62 13.96 16.16 -5.18
CA TYR A 62 14.12 16.31 -6.63
C TYR A 62 13.39 15.23 -7.45
N MET A 63 13.01 14.10 -6.84
CA MET A 63 12.26 13.04 -7.53
C MET A 63 10.78 13.42 -7.75
N MET A 64 10.25 14.36 -6.97
CA MET A 64 8.85 14.82 -7.02
C MET A 64 8.73 16.33 -6.75
N PRO A 65 9.47 17.18 -7.48
CA PRO A 65 9.74 18.57 -7.09
C PRO A 65 8.50 19.47 -7.08
N LYS A 66 7.45 19.09 -7.83
CA LYS A 66 6.22 19.88 -8.02
C LYS A 66 4.97 19.25 -7.41
N TRP A 67 5.10 18.14 -6.68
CA TRP A 67 3.97 17.47 -6.06
C TRP A 67 3.99 17.69 -4.55
N SER A 68 2.82 17.95 -4.00
CA SER A 68 2.53 17.99 -2.57
C SER A 68 1.67 16.79 -2.20
N PHE A 69 1.90 16.30 -0.98
CA PHE A 69 1.19 15.19 -0.38
C PHE A 69 0.75 15.63 1.01
N GLY A 70 -0.23 14.96 1.59
CA GLY A 70 -0.63 15.27 2.96
C GLY A 70 -1.76 14.40 3.48
N ILE A 71 -1.93 14.42 4.80
CA ILE A 71 -3.14 13.95 5.45
C ILE A 71 -4.15 15.08 5.27
N ARG A 72 -5.09 14.91 4.34
CA ARG A 72 -6.10 15.93 3.98
C ARG A 72 -7.51 15.38 4.25
N PRO A 73 -7.96 15.28 5.52
CA PRO A 73 -9.24 14.65 5.87
C PRO A 73 -10.44 15.31 5.19
N GLU A 74 -10.41 16.64 5.05
CA GLU A 74 -11.39 17.44 4.32
C GLU A 74 -11.54 16.96 2.86
N THR A 75 -10.42 16.71 2.18
CA THR A 75 -10.40 16.20 0.80
C THR A 75 -10.96 14.78 0.74
N VAL A 76 -10.61 13.92 1.70
CA VAL A 76 -11.17 12.56 1.79
C VAL A 76 -12.69 12.64 1.99
N GLN A 77 -13.18 13.45 2.94
CA GLN A 77 -14.61 13.62 3.19
C GLN A 77 -15.35 14.15 1.96
N LYS A 78 -14.76 15.12 1.23
CA LYS A 78 -15.32 15.63 -0.04
C LYS A 78 -15.46 14.52 -1.08
N ASN A 79 -14.43 13.68 -1.25
CA ASN A 79 -14.46 12.57 -2.20
C ASN A 79 -15.47 11.48 -1.78
N VAL A 80 -15.58 11.20 -0.48
CA VAL A 80 -16.60 10.27 0.06
C VAL A 80 -18.00 10.79 -0.23
N ASN A 81 -18.27 12.06 0.06
CA ASN A 81 -19.58 12.67 -0.21
C ASN A 81 -19.91 12.64 -1.71
N ALA A 82 -18.96 13.04 -2.57
CA ALA A 82 -19.15 13.00 -4.02
C ALA A 82 -19.40 11.58 -4.55
N ALA A 83 -18.74 10.57 -3.98
CA ALA A 83 -18.99 9.18 -4.33
C ALA A 83 -20.39 8.72 -3.94
N ARG A 84 -20.88 9.09 -2.74
CA ARG A 84 -22.23 8.81 -2.28
C ARG A 84 -23.29 9.51 -3.12
N ASP A 85 -23.08 10.79 -3.44
CA ASP A 85 -23.96 11.58 -4.31
C ASP A 85 -24.03 10.99 -5.73
N ALA A 86 -22.93 10.40 -6.20
CA ALA A 86 -22.89 9.65 -7.45
C ALA A 86 -23.54 8.25 -7.35
N GLY A 87 -24.15 7.90 -6.22
CA GLY A 87 -24.90 6.66 -6.00
C GLY A 87 -24.06 5.46 -5.55
N ALA A 88 -22.85 5.67 -5.04
CA ALA A 88 -22.07 4.58 -4.44
C ALA A 88 -22.76 4.05 -3.17
N GLN A 89 -23.08 2.76 -3.19
CA GLN A 89 -23.61 2.03 -2.04
C GLN A 89 -22.50 1.60 -1.09
N ILE A 90 -21.28 1.40 -1.60
CA ILE A 90 -20.09 1.10 -0.79
C ILE A 90 -18.97 2.07 -1.16
N VAL A 91 -18.27 2.59 -0.15
CA VAL A 91 -17.09 3.44 -0.31
C VAL A 91 -15.90 2.77 0.38
N VAL A 92 -14.89 2.45 -0.44
CA VAL A 92 -13.62 1.86 -0.01
C VAL A 92 -12.53 2.93 -0.11
N LEU A 93 -11.79 3.16 0.97
CA LEU A 93 -10.56 3.93 0.94
C LEU A 93 -9.37 2.96 0.79
N LEU A 94 -8.70 3.01 -0.36
CA LEU A 94 -7.44 2.30 -0.60
C LEU A 94 -6.28 3.21 -0.19
N SER A 95 -5.77 2.97 1.02
CA SER A 95 -4.89 3.92 1.72
C SER A 95 -3.46 3.40 1.88
N HIS A 96 -2.52 4.32 1.70
CA HIS A 96 -1.11 4.14 2.05
C HIS A 96 -0.67 5.14 3.15
N ASN A 97 -1.59 5.62 3.99
CA ASN A 97 -1.24 6.51 5.11
C ASN A 97 -0.45 5.80 6.22
N GLY A 98 -0.78 4.53 6.49
CA GLY A 98 -0.30 3.77 7.63
C GLY A 98 -1.39 3.50 8.65
N PHE A 99 -1.29 2.37 9.35
CA PHE A 99 -2.37 1.80 10.17
C PHE A 99 -2.92 2.79 11.21
N ASP A 100 -2.07 3.42 12.03
CA ASP A 100 -2.53 4.35 13.08
C ASP A 100 -3.15 5.64 12.52
N VAL A 101 -2.64 6.13 11.39
CA VAL A 101 -3.21 7.30 10.72
C VAL A 101 -4.60 6.97 10.18
N ASP A 102 -4.76 5.81 9.56
CA ASP A 102 -6.05 5.36 9.03
C ASP A 102 -7.05 5.00 10.13
N GLN A 103 -6.59 4.43 11.26
CA GLN A 103 -7.42 4.26 12.45
C GLN A 103 -7.98 5.60 12.91
N LYS A 104 -7.13 6.64 12.99
CA LYS A 104 -7.60 7.97 13.37
C LYS A 104 -8.52 8.58 12.33
N LEU A 105 -8.21 8.42 11.04
CA LEU A 105 -9.01 8.92 9.92
C LEU A 105 -10.42 8.33 9.95
N ALA A 106 -10.56 7.04 10.27
CA ALA A 106 -11.85 6.36 10.41
C ALA A 106 -12.76 6.97 11.49
N THR A 107 -12.20 7.65 12.50
CA THR A 107 -12.97 8.33 13.56
C THR A 107 -13.47 9.72 13.16
N ILE A 108 -12.93 10.30 12.09
CA ILE A 108 -13.19 11.71 11.71
C ILE A 108 -13.79 11.86 10.31
N VAL A 109 -13.60 10.88 9.42
CA VAL A 109 -14.25 10.85 8.10
C VAL A 109 -15.42 9.88 8.15
N THR A 110 -16.59 10.39 7.83
CA THR A 110 -17.84 9.64 7.83
C THR A 110 -18.16 9.09 6.45
N GLY A 111 -18.88 7.96 6.39
CA GLY A 111 -19.39 7.40 5.14
C GLY A 111 -18.42 6.47 4.39
N ILE A 112 -17.25 6.19 4.96
CA ILE A 112 -16.36 5.11 4.50
C ILE A 112 -16.85 3.79 5.10
N ASP A 113 -16.99 2.74 4.28
CA ASP A 113 -17.37 1.41 4.79
C ASP A 113 -16.13 0.54 5.05
N VAL A 114 -15.10 0.68 4.21
CA VAL A 114 -13.88 -0.12 4.29
C VAL A 114 -12.66 0.75 4.06
N ILE A 115 -11.63 0.58 4.88
CA ILE A 115 -10.28 1.09 4.64
C ILE A 115 -9.35 -0.12 4.47
N LEU A 116 -8.68 -0.17 3.32
CA LEU A 116 -7.59 -1.11 3.05
C LEU A 116 -6.28 -0.35 3.24
N THR A 117 -5.59 -0.60 4.36
CA THR A 117 -4.42 0.20 4.78
C THR A 117 -3.09 -0.51 4.52
N GLY A 118 -2.15 0.22 3.92
CA GLY A 118 -0.78 -0.19 3.66
C GLY A 118 0.25 0.53 4.54
N HIS A 119 1.44 0.76 3.99
CA HIS A 119 2.57 1.47 4.59
C HIS A 119 3.26 0.82 5.81
N THR A 120 2.54 0.59 6.90
CA THR A 120 3.13 0.13 8.18
C THR A 120 3.37 -1.38 8.23
N HIS A 121 2.90 -2.11 7.21
CA HIS A 121 3.10 -3.54 7.04
C HIS A 121 2.53 -4.38 8.20
N ASP A 122 1.49 -3.91 8.86
CA ASP A 122 0.77 -4.66 9.89
C ASP A 122 0.01 -5.83 9.27
N ALA A 123 -0.02 -6.96 9.96
CA ALA A 123 -0.88 -8.08 9.59
C ALA A 123 -1.93 -8.23 10.68
N VAL A 124 -3.15 -7.76 10.40
CA VAL A 124 -4.28 -7.90 11.33
C VAL A 124 -5.14 -9.09 10.91
N PRO A 125 -5.25 -10.16 11.72
CA PRO A 125 -5.94 -11.40 11.31
C PRO A 125 -7.40 -11.21 10.91
N GLN A 126 -8.07 -10.21 11.50
CA GLN A 126 -9.43 -9.79 11.19
C GLN A 126 -9.47 -8.26 11.07
N ALA A 127 -10.40 -7.75 10.28
CA ALA A 127 -10.62 -6.33 10.14
C ALA A 127 -11.03 -5.71 11.47
N LEU A 128 -10.38 -4.63 11.85
CA LEU A 128 -10.77 -3.80 13.00
C LEU A 128 -12.00 -2.98 12.62
N LYS A 129 -13.06 -3.06 13.43
CA LYS A 129 -14.24 -2.22 13.23
C LYS A 129 -14.13 -0.95 14.08
N ILE A 130 -14.16 0.21 13.42
CA ILE A 130 -14.20 1.54 14.03
C ILE A 130 -15.52 2.17 13.61
N ASP A 131 -16.46 2.30 14.55
CA ASP A 131 -17.85 2.67 14.29
C ASP A 131 -18.50 1.80 13.19
N LYS A 132 -18.69 2.35 11.99
CA LYS A 132 -19.23 1.64 10.82
C LYS A 132 -18.16 1.21 9.82
N THR A 133 -16.91 1.62 10.02
CA THR A 133 -15.80 1.42 9.09
C THR A 133 -15.00 0.17 9.44
N LEU A 134 -14.72 -0.68 8.45
CA LEU A 134 -13.83 -1.84 8.59
C LEU A 134 -12.42 -1.46 8.12
N LEU A 135 -11.41 -1.64 8.97
CA LEU A 135 -10.01 -1.39 8.65
C LEU A 135 -9.23 -2.71 8.58
N LEU A 136 -8.62 -3.01 7.42
CA LEU A 136 -7.82 -4.21 7.24
C LEU A 136 -6.43 -3.88 6.69
N SER A 137 -5.41 -4.53 7.25
CA SER A 137 -4.04 -4.56 6.73
C SER A 137 -3.57 -6.00 6.55
N SER A 138 -3.00 -6.29 5.38
CA SER A 138 -2.62 -7.65 4.95
C SER A 138 -1.12 -7.92 5.03
N GLY A 139 -0.39 -7.16 5.84
CA GLY A 139 1.04 -7.32 6.02
C GLY A 139 1.84 -6.77 4.83
N SER A 140 2.83 -7.54 4.39
CA SER A 140 3.77 -7.13 3.33
C SER A 140 4.34 -8.34 2.59
N HIS A 141 5.03 -8.09 1.49
CA HIS A 141 5.77 -9.09 0.70
C HIS A 141 4.90 -10.24 0.17
N GLY A 142 3.61 -9.99 -0.07
CA GLY A 142 2.68 -11.01 -0.57
C GLY A 142 2.39 -12.16 0.40
N LYS A 143 2.77 -12.04 1.69
CA LYS A 143 2.59 -13.11 2.69
C LYS A 143 1.12 -13.46 2.93
N TYR A 144 0.23 -12.49 2.79
CA TYR A 144 -1.21 -12.68 2.96
C TYR A 144 -1.99 -11.96 1.86
N LEU A 145 -3.09 -12.58 1.44
CA LEU A 145 -4.17 -11.93 0.71
C LEU A 145 -5.27 -11.55 1.71
N GLY A 146 -5.53 -10.26 1.88
CA GLY A 146 -6.64 -9.78 2.70
C GLY A 146 -7.96 -9.98 1.98
N ARG A 147 -8.95 -10.56 2.67
CA ARG A 147 -10.30 -10.77 2.16
C ARG A 147 -11.31 -10.17 3.12
N ILE A 148 -12.24 -9.38 2.58
CA ILE A 148 -13.43 -8.88 3.27
C ILE A 148 -14.63 -9.25 2.41
N ASP A 149 -15.55 -10.03 2.97
CA ASP A 149 -16.84 -10.32 2.37
C ASP A 149 -17.89 -9.43 3.04
N LEU A 150 -18.71 -8.74 2.25
CA LEU A 150 -19.75 -7.82 2.72
C LEU A 150 -21.13 -8.34 2.28
N ASP A 151 -22.09 -8.41 3.20
CA ASP A 151 -23.52 -8.53 2.88
C ASP A 151 -24.12 -7.13 2.79
N VAL A 152 -24.64 -6.77 1.62
CA VAL A 152 -25.15 -5.42 1.33
C VAL A 152 -26.64 -5.50 1.04
N LYS A 153 -27.46 -4.78 1.82
CA LYS A 153 -28.91 -4.70 1.64
C LYS A 153 -29.37 -3.26 1.74
N GLY A 154 -30.20 -2.82 0.79
CA GLY A 154 -30.72 -1.45 0.78
C GLY A 154 -29.63 -0.37 0.67
N GLY A 155 -28.45 -0.71 0.12
CA GLY A 155 -27.32 0.21 0.01
C GLY A 155 -26.47 0.34 1.27
N GLU A 156 -26.67 -0.52 2.28
CA GLU A 156 -25.88 -0.54 3.52
C GLU A 156 -25.26 -1.91 3.77
N VAL A 157 -24.09 -1.93 4.43
CA VAL A 157 -23.47 -3.17 4.93
C VAL A 157 -24.23 -3.65 6.16
N VAL A 158 -24.88 -4.82 6.06
CA VAL A 158 -25.65 -5.41 7.16
C VAL A 158 -24.90 -6.51 7.91
N ASP A 159 -23.94 -7.16 7.25
CA ASP A 159 -23.06 -8.16 7.85
C ASP A 159 -21.72 -8.21 7.10
N TYR A 160 -20.68 -8.75 7.74
CA TYR A 160 -19.38 -8.90 7.11
C TYR A 160 -18.57 -10.06 7.71
N SER A 161 -17.63 -10.56 6.93
CA SER A 161 -16.55 -11.42 7.44
C SER A 161 -15.21 -10.96 6.88
N SER A 162 -14.12 -11.23 7.60
CA SER A 162 -12.78 -10.86 7.14
C SER A 162 -11.75 -11.89 7.56
N THR A 163 -10.73 -12.06 6.72
CA THR A 163 -9.63 -12.99 6.98
C THR A 163 -8.37 -12.59 6.23
N LEU A 164 -7.22 -13.00 6.75
CA LEU A 164 -5.96 -13.03 6.01
C LEU A 164 -5.71 -14.45 5.50
N ILE A 165 -5.68 -14.61 4.19
CA ILE A 165 -5.38 -15.88 3.54
C ILE A 165 -3.86 -15.96 3.37
N PRO A 166 -3.16 -16.87 4.06
CA PRO A 166 -1.71 -16.99 3.92
C PRO A 166 -1.33 -17.53 2.54
N VAL A 167 -0.28 -16.97 1.95
CA VAL A 167 0.25 -17.38 0.64
C VAL A 167 1.48 -18.25 0.87
N PHE A 168 1.27 -19.57 0.96
CA PHE A 168 2.31 -20.57 1.14
C PHE A 168 2.74 -21.13 -0.22
N SER A 169 3.98 -20.87 -0.63
CA SER A 169 4.49 -21.27 -1.96
C SER A 169 4.70 -22.78 -2.12
N ASP A 170 4.77 -23.52 -1.02
CA ASP A 170 4.87 -24.99 -0.97
C ASP A 170 3.51 -25.68 -0.99
N VAL A 171 2.41 -24.94 -0.78
CA VAL A 171 1.03 -25.48 -0.77
C VAL A 171 0.22 -24.99 -1.97
N ILE A 172 0.43 -23.75 -2.41
CA ILE A 172 -0.32 -23.13 -3.51
C ILE A 172 0.45 -23.34 -4.81
N THR A 173 -0.18 -24.01 -5.79
CA THR A 173 0.40 -24.18 -7.12
C THR A 173 0.59 -22.81 -7.79
N PRO A 174 1.82 -22.46 -8.21
CA PRO A 174 2.07 -21.23 -8.94
C PRO A 174 1.27 -21.17 -10.24
N ASP A 175 0.79 -19.98 -10.60
CA ASP A 175 0.17 -19.75 -11.91
C ASP A 175 1.23 -19.93 -13.02
N PRO A 176 0.96 -20.76 -14.04
CA PRO A 176 1.95 -21.10 -15.06
C PRO A 176 2.32 -19.91 -15.95
N GLU A 177 1.37 -19.01 -16.26
CA GLU A 177 1.63 -17.85 -17.09
C GLU A 177 2.50 -16.82 -16.35
N MET A 178 2.18 -16.56 -15.08
CA MET A 178 2.97 -15.66 -14.24
C MET A 178 4.37 -16.23 -13.98
N SER A 179 4.49 -17.55 -13.75
CA SER A 179 5.78 -18.21 -13.55
C SER A 179 6.68 -18.05 -14.78
N ALA A 180 6.14 -18.37 -15.97
CA ALA A 180 6.87 -18.20 -17.22
C ALA A 180 7.27 -16.73 -17.49
N HIS A 181 6.40 -15.78 -17.11
CA HIS A 181 6.71 -14.36 -17.23
C HIS A 181 7.87 -13.94 -16.32
N ILE A 182 7.85 -14.35 -15.04
CA ILE A 182 8.92 -14.07 -14.09
C ILE A 182 10.25 -14.70 -14.55
N ASP A 183 10.21 -15.96 -14.99
CA ASP A 183 11.39 -16.67 -15.50
C ASP A 183 12.00 -15.93 -16.69
N SER A 184 11.17 -15.49 -17.64
CA SER A 184 11.63 -14.72 -18.80
C SER A 184 12.27 -13.39 -18.40
N LEU A 185 11.73 -12.68 -17.39
CA LEU A 185 12.29 -11.41 -16.92
C LEU A 185 13.61 -11.61 -16.16
N ARG A 186 13.74 -12.71 -15.43
CA ARG A 186 14.93 -13.03 -14.62
C ARG A 186 16.04 -13.67 -15.42
N ALA A 187 15.74 -14.37 -16.52
CA ALA A 187 16.71 -15.11 -17.31
C ALA A 187 18.01 -14.34 -17.65
N PRO A 188 17.98 -13.04 -18.03
CA PRO A 188 19.21 -12.29 -18.30
C PRO A 188 20.08 -12.03 -17.04
N TYR A 189 19.50 -12.13 -15.85
CA TYR A 189 20.12 -11.80 -14.56
C TYR A 189 20.33 -13.03 -13.67
N GLU A 190 19.95 -14.22 -14.13
CA GLU A 190 19.88 -15.43 -13.31
C GLU A 190 21.22 -15.78 -12.64
N ALA A 191 22.32 -15.61 -13.37
CA ALA A 191 23.66 -15.85 -12.83
C ALA A 191 24.02 -14.87 -11.70
N GLU A 192 23.66 -13.59 -11.83
CA GLU A 192 23.95 -12.60 -10.80
C GLU A 192 23.00 -12.73 -9.60
N CYS A 193 21.70 -12.94 -9.84
CA CYS A 193 20.72 -13.13 -8.77
C CYS A 193 21.01 -14.37 -7.91
N ASN A 194 21.61 -15.42 -8.48
CA ASN A 194 21.99 -16.65 -7.75
C ASN A 194 23.47 -16.69 -7.35
N ARG A 195 24.24 -15.62 -7.58
CA ARG A 195 25.64 -15.57 -7.19
C ARG A 195 25.75 -15.58 -5.66
N VAL A 196 26.30 -16.67 -5.11
CA VAL A 196 26.56 -16.77 -3.67
C VAL A 196 27.72 -15.84 -3.31
N ILE A 197 27.44 -14.81 -2.52
CA ILE A 197 28.44 -13.83 -2.04
C ILE A 197 28.86 -14.05 -0.59
N GLY A 198 28.16 -14.92 0.13
CA GLY A 198 28.42 -15.21 1.53
C GLY A 198 27.46 -16.26 2.07
N ILE A 199 27.80 -16.82 3.23
CA ILE A 199 26.98 -17.81 3.94
C ILE A 199 26.90 -17.33 5.39
N THR A 200 25.70 -17.31 5.95
CA THR A 200 25.45 -17.00 7.36
C THR A 200 25.13 -18.27 8.13
N SER A 201 25.61 -18.38 9.37
CA SER A 201 25.21 -19.43 10.31
C SER A 201 23.95 -19.06 11.13
N GLY A 202 23.52 -17.79 11.07
CA GLY A 202 22.40 -17.26 11.83
C GLY A 202 21.33 -16.60 10.95
N LEU A 203 20.15 -16.37 11.53
CA LEU A 203 19.04 -15.70 10.85
C LEU A 203 19.36 -14.21 10.67
N LEU A 204 19.23 -13.72 9.44
CA LEU A 204 19.28 -12.30 9.10
C LEU A 204 17.85 -11.79 8.94
N TYR A 205 17.44 -10.86 9.81
CA TYR A 205 16.13 -10.22 9.73
C TYR A 205 16.27 -8.70 9.84
N ARG A 206 15.29 -7.98 9.27
CA ARG A 206 15.29 -6.52 9.17
C ARG A 206 14.25 -5.82 10.04
N ARG A 207 13.04 -6.40 10.17
CA ARG A 207 11.99 -5.75 10.97
C ARG A 207 12.24 -5.96 12.47
N GLY A 208 12.51 -4.86 13.17
CA GLY A 208 12.54 -4.73 14.63
C GLY A 208 12.40 -3.26 15.02
N ASN A 209 11.93 -2.96 16.24
CA ASN A 209 11.75 -1.56 16.69
C ASN A 209 13.07 -0.87 17.04
N PHE A 210 14.09 -1.64 17.41
CA PHE A 210 15.39 -1.12 17.84
C PHE A 210 16.55 -1.62 16.97
N ASN A 211 16.52 -2.89 16.54
CA ASN A 211 17.56 -3.49 15.72
C ASN A 211 17.08 -4.69 14.90
N GLY A 212 17.87 -5.07 13.90
CA GLY A 212 17.74 -6.29 13.12
C GLY A 212 19.12 -6.82 12.74
N THR A 213 19.31 -8.14 12.78
CA THR A 213 20.63 -8.77 12.51
C THR A 213 21.14 -8.53 11.09
N TRP A 214 20.25 -8.22 10.15
CA TRP A 214 20.64 -7.78 8.82
C TRP A 214 21.25 -6.38 8.82
N ASP A 215 20.67 -5.45 9.58
CA ASP A 215 21.17 -4.08 9.70
C ASP A 215 22.48 -4.05 10.51
N ASP A 216 22.61 -4.90 11.54
CA ASP A 216 23.86 -5.09 12.28
C ASP A 216 25.01 -5.49 11.34
N LEU A 217 24.77 -6.44 10.42
CA LEU A 217 25.75 -6.88 9.43
C LEU A 217 26.15 -5.74 8.47
N ILE A 218 25.19 -4.95 8.01
CA ILE A 218 25.46 -3.78 7.14
C ILE A 218 26.30 -2.74 7.88
N CYS A 219 25.89 -2.37 9.09
CA CYS A 219 26.56 -1.36 9.87
C CYS A 219 27.99 -1.78 10.23
N GLN A 220 28.20 -3.05 10.61
CA GLN A 220 29.52 -3.60 10.87
C GLN A 220 30.40 -3.53 9.62
N GLY A 221 29.91 -3.96 8.45
CA GLY A 221 30.68 -3.89 7.21
C GLY A 221 31.07 -2.46 6.83
N ILE A 222 30.20 -1.49 7.05
CA ILE A 222 30.53 -0.07 6.82
C ILE A 222 31.61 0.42 7.78
N ILE A 223 31.50 0.09 9.06
CA ILE A 223 32.49 0.47 10.09
C ILE A 223 33.88 -0.08 9.73
N GLU A 224 33.95 -1.38 9.40
CA GLU A 224 35.19 -2.06 9.06
C GLU A 224 35.84 -1.52 7.77
N GLU A 225 35.04 -1.28 6.72
CA GLU A 225 35.57 -0.87 5.41
C GLU A 225 35.79 0.63 5.25
N ARG A 226 35.20 1.47 6.12
CA ARG A 226 35.24 2.95 6.01
C ARG A 226 35.90 3.65 7.19
N ASP A 227 36.47 2.91 8.14
CA ASP A 227 37.06 3.46 9.37
C ASP A 227 36.10 4.43 10.09
N ALA A 228 34.82 4.05 10.13
CA ALA A 228 33.76 4.85 10.73
C ALA A 228 33.56 4.42 12.19
N GLU A 229 33.44 5.38 13.11
CA GLU A 229 33.16 5.07 14.52
C GLU A 229 31.68 4.70 14.76
N ILE A 230 30.78 5.20 13.91
CA ILE A 230 29.33 5.01 14.00
C ILE A 230 28.78 4.82 12.58
N SER A 231 27.89 3.83 12.42
CA SER A 231 27.10 3.63 11.21
C SER A 231 25.60 3.63 11.56
N LEU A 232 24.79 4.25 10.72
CA LEU A 232 23.34 4.39 10.92
C LEU A 232 22.62 3.70 9.76
N SER A 233 21.73 2.77 10.08
CA SER A 233 20.83 2.09 9.15
C SER A 233 19.37 2.24 9.56
#